data_AF-A0A7V8X090-F1
#
_entry.id   AF-A0A7V8X090-F1
#
_cell.length_a   1.000
_cell.length_b   1.000
_cell.length_c   1.000
_cell.angle_alpha   90.00
_cell.angle_beta   90.00
_cell.angle_gamma   90.00
#
_symmetry.space_group_name_H-M   'P 1'
#
loop_
_entity.id
_entity.type
_entity.pdbx_description
1 polymer ?
#
loop_
_entity_poly.entity_id
_entity_poly.type
_entity_poly.pdbx_seq_one_letter_code
_entity_poly.pdbx_strand_id
1 'polypeptide(L)'
;MILVDTSAWVEFDRATGSAVDRRLTVLIETDAPVAVTEPVIMEVTAGARSDARERDLCRLLLRFRLLRFDPVIDFDAATRIYRRCRAAGVTPRGMVDCMIASVALRQGASLLAQDVDLHRVAGVLGIATDEAR
;
A
#
# COMPACT_ATOMS: atom_id res chain seq x y z
N MET A 1 -6.97 -5.76 9.23
CA MET A 1 -6.03 -6.17 8.15
C MET A 1 -5.06 -5.03 7.92
N ILE A 2 -3.84 -5.34 7.50
CA ILE A 2 -2.78 -4.35 7.25
C ILE A 2 -2.50 -4.37 5.75
N LEU A 3 -2.97 -3.35 5.03
CA LEU A 3 -2.66 -3.16 3.61
C LEU A 3 -1.26 -2.55 3.50
N VAL A 4 -0.33 -3.33 2.98
CA VAL A 4 1.06 -2.93 2.83
C VAL A 4 1.23 -2.24 1.49
N ASP A 5 1.71 -1.00 1.52
CA ASP A 5 1.96 -0.16 0.36
C ASP A 5 3.20 -0.62 -0.43
N THR A 6 3.28 -0.21 -1.70
CA THR A 6 4.44 -0.40 -2.58
C THR A 6 5.74 0.03 -1.93
N SER A 7 5.77 1.19 -1.26
CA SER A 7 6.99 1.70 -0.61
C SER A 7 7.52 0.73 0.47
N ALA A 8 6.62 0.11 1.24
CA ALA A 8 7.00 -0.87 2.26
C ALA A 8 7.51 -2.19 1.65
N TRP A 9 6.87 -2.67 0.57
CA TRP A 9 7.36 -3.83 -0.16
C TRP A 9 8.74 -3.60 -0.78
N VAL A 10 9.01 -2.40 -1.29
CA VAL A 10 10.33 -2.05 -1.84
C VAL A 10 11.41 -2.05 -0.77
N GLU A 11 11.11 -1.57 0.44
CA GLU A 11 12.05 -1.63 1.57
C GLU A 11 12.38 -3.07 1.96
N PHE A 12 11.35 -3.92 2.08
CA PHE A 12 11.51 -5.34 2.38
C PHE A 12 12.26 -6.10 1.28
N ASP A 13 11.93 -5.85 0.02
CA ASP A 13 12.57 -6.51 -1.13
C ASP A 13 14.07 -6.21 -1.22
N ARG A 14 14.46 -5.01 -0.78
CA ARG A 14 15.86 -4.55 -0.74
C ARG A 14 16.57 -4.88 0.57
N ALA A 15 15.86 -5.45 1.56
CA ALA A 15 16.37 -5.72 2.90
C ALA A 15 17.11 -4.51 3.50
N THR A 16 16.48 -3.33 3.45
CA THR A 16 17.13 -2.06 3.81
C THR A 16 17.48 -1.95 5.29
N GLY A 17 16.88 -2.76 6.15
CA GLY A 17 16.97 -2.62 7.59
C GLY A 17 16.28 -1.36 8.10
N SER A 18 15.38 -0.74 7.33
CA SER A 18 14.55 0.37 7.83
C SER A 18 13.55 -0.14 8.86
N ALA A 19 12.91 0.78 9.60
CA ALA A 19 11.87 0.39 10.55
C ALA A 19 10.71 -0.33 9.86
N VAL A 20 10.32 0.13 8.66
CA VAL A 20 9.24 -0.48 7.85
C VAL A 20 9.62 -1.87 7.35
N ASP A 21 10.85 -2.07 6.89
CA ASP A 21 11.37 -3.40 6.51
C ASP A 21 11.30 -4.38 7.70
N ARG A 22 11.86 -3.98 8.86
CA ARG A 22 11.80 -4.81 10.08
C ARG A 22 10.36 -5.09 10.51
N ARG A 23 9.49 -4.08 10.44
CA ARG A 23 8.08 -4.22 10.80
C ARG A 23 7.38 -5.21 9.90
N LEU A 24 7.57 -5.12 8.58
CA LEU A 24 6.97 -6.05 7.63
C LEU A 24 7.52 -7.47 7.82
N THR A 25 8.80 -7.62 8.09
CA THR A 25 9.42 -8.92 8.44
C THR A 25 8.72 -9.56 9.64
N VAL A 26 8.55 -8.81 10.75
CA VAL A 26 7.83 -9.30 11.94
C VAL A 26 6.38 -9.67 11.62
N LEU A 27 5.67 -8.85 10.83
CA LEU A 27 4.29 -9.14 10.45
C LEU A 27 4.17 -10.43 9.64
N ILE A 28 5.13 -10.72 8.76
CA ILE A 28 5.18 -11.96 7.98
C ILE A 28 5.52 -13.15 8.89
N GLU A 29 6.53 -13.03 9.76
CA GLU A 29 6.98 -14.10 10.66
C GLU A 29 5.94 -14.49 11.72
N THR A 30 5.06 -13.55 12.08
CA THR A 30 4.01 -13.75 13.10
C THR A 30 2.64 -14.11 12.50
N ASP A 31 2.57 -14.38 11.19
CA ASP A 31 1.32 -14.63 10.46
C ASP A 31 0.25 -13.54 10.71
N ALA A 32 0.68 -12.30 10.88
CA ALA A 32 -0.21 -11.16 11.02
C ALA A 32 -1.08 -11.00 9.75
N PRO A 33 -2.25 -10.34 9.82
CA PRO A 33 -3.19 -10.24 8.69
C PRO A 33 -2.74 -9.21 7.64
N VAL A 34 -1.57 -9.48 7.02
CA VAL A 34 -0.98 -8.74 5.90
C VAL A 34 -1.81 -8.93 4.65
N ALA A 35 -2.00 -7.83 3.94
CA ALA A 35 -2.81 -7.75 2.75
C ALA A 35 -2.12 -6.92 1.66
N VAL A 36 -2.50 -7.23 0.42
CA VAL A 36 -2.07 -6.53 -0.81
C VAL A 36 -3.30 -6.13 -1.62
N THR A 37 -3.13 -5.22 -2.58
CA THR A 37 -4.16 -4.87 -3.57
C THR A 37 -3.54 -4.79 -4.96
N GLU A 38 -4.35 -4.89 -6.01
CA GLU A 38 -3.89 -4.91 -7.41
C GLU A 38 -3.01 -3.71 -7.77
N PRO A 39 -3.32 -2.46 -7.37
CA PRO A 39 -2.42 -1.33 -7.63
C PRO A 39 -1.03 -1.51 -7.00
N VAL A 40 -0.94 -2.06 -5.78
CA VAL A 40 0.35 -2.34 -5.13
C VAL A 40 1.10 -3.44 -5.87
N ILE A 41 0.42 -4.54 -6.24
CA ILE A 41 1.03 -5.62 -7.00
C ILE A 41 1.61 -5.07 -8.31
N MET A 42 0.83 -4.26 -9.03
CA MET A 42 1.25 -3.63 -10.27
C MET A 42 2.50 -2.77 -10.09
N GLU A 43 2.53 -1.88 -9.09
CA GLU A 43 3.69 -1.00 -8.89
C GLU A 43 4.95 -1.78 -8.48
N VAL A 44 4.80 -2.76 -7.58
CA VAL A 44 5.94 -3.58 -7.12
C VAL A 44 6.52 -4.42 -8.27
N THR A 45 5.68 -5.09 -9.05
CA THR A 45 6.15 -5.94 -10.16
C THR A 45 6.69 -5.12 -11.33
N ALA A 46 6.10 -3.96 -11.63
CA ALA A 46 6.61 -3.03 -12.63
C ALA A 46 7.99 -2.45 -12.27
N GLY A 47 8.33 -2.40 -10.97
CA GLY A 47 9.65 -1.98 -10.48
C GLY A 47 10.75 -3.03 -10.63
N ALA A 48 10.43 -4.25 -11.06
CA ALA A 48 11.40 -5.33 -11.19
C ALA A 48 12.42 -5.08 -12.32
N ARG A 49 13.69 -5.43 -12.09
CA ARG A 49 14.78 -5.23 -13.06
C ARG A 49 14.93 -6.37 -14.08
N SER A 50 14.15 -7.44 -13.93
CA SER A 50 14.16 -8.59 -14.83
C SER A 50 12.85 -9.36 -14.72
N ASP A 51 12.49 -10.08 -15.77
CA ASP A 51 11.29 -10.95 -15.79
C ASP A 51 11.35 -12.04 -14.72
N ALA A 52 12.55 -12.50 -14.35
CA ALA A 52 12.71 -13.47 -13.27
C ALA A 52 12.30 -12.84 -11.93
N ARG A 53 12.80 -11.63 -11.64
CA ARG A 53 12.45 -10.91 -10.42
C ARG A 53 10.99 -10.50 -10.38
N GLU A 54 10.42 -10.08 -11.51
CA GLU A 54 8.99 -9.79 -11.66
C GLU A 54 8.14 -10.98 -11.23
N ARG A 55 8.41 -12.17 -11.77
CA ARG A 55 7.68 -13.40 -11.43
C ARG A 55 7.83 -13.78 -9.96
N ASP A 56 9.02 -13.62 -9.39
CA ASP A 56 9.26 -13.96 -7.98
C ASP A 56 8.51 -13.01 -7.03
N LEU A 57 8.51 -11.70 -7.33
CA LEU A 57 7.71 -10.70 -6.61
C LEU A 57 6.22 -11.00 -6.73
N CYS A 58 5.73 -11.29 -7.93
CA CYS A 58 4.34 -11.64 -8.17
C CYS A 58 3.92 -12.86 -7.32
N ARG A 59 4.73 -13.94 -7.34
CA ARG A 59 4.48 -15.13 -6.52
C ARG A 59 4.49 -14.83 -5.03
N LEU A 60 5.41 -14.00 -4.55
CA LEU A 60 5.47 -13.59 -3.14
C LEU A 60 4.20 -12.87 -2.72
N LEU A 61 3.81 -11.82 -3.46
CA LEU A 61 2.68 -10.97 -3.10
C LEU A 61 1.35 -11.72 -3.13
N LEU A 62 1.18 -12.65 -4.08
CA LEU A 62 -0.04 -13.47 -4.19
C LEU A 62 -0.22 -14.50 -3.06
N ARG A 63 0.75 -14.64 -2.14
CA ARG A 63 0.58 -15.44 -0.91
C ARG A 63 -0.26 -14.72 0.14
N PHE A 64 -0.34 -13.39 0.08
CA PHE A 64 -1.08 -12.57 1.03
C PHE A 64 -2.52 -12.39 0.60
N ARG A 65 -3.37 -11.96 1.54
CA ARG A 65 -4.78 -11.71 1.24
C ARG A 65 -4.92 -10.55 0.25
N LEU A 66 -5.55 -10.84 -0.89
CA LEU A 66 -5.85 -9.82 -1.90
C LEU A 66 -7.11 -9.03 -1.51
N LEU A 67 -6.93 -7.76 -1.19
CA LEU A 67 -8.01 -6.77 -1.09
C LEU A 67 -8.30 -6.26 -2.49
N ARG A 68 -9.29 -6.90 -3.11
CA ARG A 68 -9.74 -6.63 -4.47
C ARG A 68 -10.07 -5.16 -4.66
N PHE A 69 -9.40 -4.50 -5.58
CA PHE A 69 -9.83 -3.24 -6.18
C PHE A 69 -11.13 -3.48 -6.94
N ASP A 70 -12.14 -2.67 -6.62
CA ASP A 70 -13.43 -2.66 -7.30
C ASP A 70 -13.46 -1.46 -8.26
N PRO A 71 -13.37 -1.67 -9.59
CA PRO A 71 -13.31 -0.57 -10.54
C PRO A 71 -14.52 0.37 -10.48
N VAL A 72 -15.72 -0.14 -10.16
CA VAL A 72 -16.93 0.67 -10.13
C VAL A 72 -16.91 1.61 -8.92
N ILE A 73 -16.42 1.14 -7.79
CA ILE A 73 -16.43 1.88 -6.53
C ILE A 73 -15.16 2.72 -6.36
N ASP A 74 -13.99 2.10 -6.57
CA ASP A 74 -12.72 2.66 -6.15
C ASP A 74 -12.17 3.73 -7.11
N PHE A 75 -12.56 3.74 -8.39
CA PHE A 75 -12.17 4.84 -9.29
C PHE A 75 -12.88 6.17 -8.93
N ASP A 76 -14.17 6.13 -8.63
CA ASP A 76 -14.90 7.32 -8.16
C ASP A 76 -14.38 7.76 -6.78
N ALA A 77 -14.20 6.81 -5.87
CA ALA A 77 -13.68 7.09 -4.54
C ALA A 77 -12.25 7.66 -4.59
N ALA A 78 -11.34 7.12 -5.42
CA ALA A 78 -10.00 7.67 -5.60
C ALA A 78 -10.03 9.13 -6.10
N THR A 79 -10.95 9.45 -7.01
CA THR A 79 -11.16 10.84 -7.49
C THR A 79 -11.62 11.76 -6.36
N ARG A 80 -12.56 11.31 -5.53
CA ARG A 80 -13.04 12.08 -4.36
C ARG A 80 -11.95 12.25 -3.32
N ILE A 81 -11.17 11.20 -3.06
CA ILE A 81 -10.00 11.23 -2.17
C ILE A 81 -9.01 12.29 -2.64
N TYR A 82 -8.62 12.26 -3.91
CA TYR A 82 -7.68 13.22 -4.47
C TYR A 82 -8.15 14.67 -4.27
N ARG A 83 -9.42 14.95 -4.59
CA ARG A 83 -10.02 16.28 -4.42
C ARG A 83 -10.09 16.70 -2.96
N ARG A 84 -10.44 15.79 -2.05
CA ARG A 84 -10.50 16.05 -0.61
C ARG A 84 -9.11 16.36 -0.04
N CYS A 85 -8.09 15.60 -0.42
CA CYS A 85 -6.71 15.87 -0.03
C CYS A 85 -6.27 17.26 -0.49
N ARG A 86 -6.51 17.59 -1.77
CA ARG A 86 -6.17 18.91 -2.34
C ARG A 86 -6.85 20.06 -1.60
N ALA A 87 -8.14 19.91 -1.26
CA ALA A 87 -8.87 20.90 -0.47
C ALA A 87 -8.31 21.06 0.95
N ALA A 88 -7.71 20.01 1.51
CA ALA A 88 -7.03 20.01 2.81
C ALA A 88 -5.55 20.43 2.73
N GLY A 89 -5.06 20.90 1.58
CA GLY A 89 -3.66 21.31 1.39
C GLY A 89 -2.67 20.13 1.26
N VAL A 90 -3.15 18.89 1.17
CA VAL A 90 -2.34 17.69 0.94
C VAL A 90 -2.41 17.32 -0.53
N THR A 91 -1.27 17.16 -1.19
CA THR A 91 -1.23 16.70 -2.59
C THR A 91 -0.72 15.25 -2.63
N PRO A 92 -1.58 14.27 -2.96
CA PRO A 92 -1.12 12.90 -3.22
C PRO A 92 -0.09 12.88 -4.35
N ARG A 93 0.89 11.97 -4.32
CA ARG A 93 1.93 11.89 -5.38
C ARG A 93 1.33 11.46 -6.71
N GLY A 94 0.25 10.68 -6.67
CA GLY A 94 -0.49 10.27 -7.86
C GLY A 94 -1.87 9.71 -7.55
N MET A 95 -2.60 9.36 -8.62
CA MET A 95 -3.91 8.72 -8.50
C MET A 95 -3.83 7.32 -7.90
N VAL A 96 -2.70 6.62 -8.06
CA VAL A 96 -2.50 5.27 -7.50
C VAL A 96 -2.51 5.28 -5.98
N ASP A 97 -1.86 6.25 -5.33
CA ASP A 97 -1.96 6.46 -3.86
C ASP A 97 -3.45 6.58 -3.43
N CYS A 98 -4.27 7.27 -4.22
CA CYS A 98 -5.69 7.44 -3.93
C CYS A 98 -6.50 6.16 -4.16
N MET A 99 -6.10 5.32 -5.13
CA MET A 99 -6.68 4.00 -5.37
C MET A 99 -6.37 3.05 -4.20
N ILE A 100 -5.13 3.03 -3.73
CA ILE A 100 -4.71 2.23 -2.57
C ILE A 100 -5.47 2.70 -1.32
N ALA A 101 -5.54 4.01 -1.09
CA ALA A 101 -6.31 4.58 0.02
C ALA A 101 -7.81 4.27 -0.08
N SER A 102 -8.39 4.23 -1.28
CA SER A 102 -9.79 3.81 -1.49
C SER A 102 -10.03 2.38 -1.01
N VAL A 103 -9.15 1.46 -1.41
CA VAL A 103 -9.24 0.06 -0.99
C VAL A 103 -9.08 -0.07 0.52
N ALA A 104 -8.10 0.61 1.12
CA ALA A 104 -7.90 0.60 2.56
C ALA A 104 -9.14 1.10 3.32
N LEU A 105 -9.69 2.23 2.89
CA LEU A 105 -10.87 2.83 3.51
C LEU A 105 -12.10 1.92 3.39
N ARG A 106 -12.36 1.37 2.20
CA ARG A 106 -13.51 0.49 1.94
C ARG A 106 -13.41 -0.84 2.70
N GLN A 107 -12.21 -1.37 2.88
CA GLN A 107 -11.97 -2.64 3.58
C GLN A 107 -11.71 -2.46 5.09
N GLY A 108 -11.68 -1.23 5.60
CA GLY A 108 -11.31 -0.95 6.99
C GLY A 108 -9.91 -1.45 7.34
N ALA A 109 -8.98 -1.41 6.39
CA ALA A 109 -7.60 -1.83 6.59
C ALA A 109 -6.73 -0.66 7.06
N SER A 110 -5.76 -0.93 7.94
CA SER A 110 -4.68 0.03 8.21
C SER A 110 -3.66 0.00 7.09
N LEU A 111 -2.89 1.09 6.94
CA LEU A 111 -1.80 1.21 5.96
C LEU A 111 -0.44 1.05 6.64
N LEU A 112 0.45 0.25 6.03
CA LEU A 112 1.88 0.24 6.33
C LEU A 112 2.64 0.74 5.10
N ALA A 113 3.39 1.83 5.24
CA ALA A 113 4.11 2.46 4.14
C ALA A 113 5.43 3.09 4.63
N GLN A 114 6.38 3.25 3.71
CA GLN A 114 7.54 4.12 3.88
C GLN A 114 7.38 5.37 3.00
N ASP A 115 6.22 6.02 3.10
CA ASP A 115 5.87 7.17 2.28
C ASP A 115 5.12 8.24 3.08
N VAL A 116 5.74 9.41 3.26
CA VAL A 116 5.16 10.52 4.04
C VAL A 116 3.91 11.10 3.38
N ASP A 117 3.83 11.12 2.06
CA ASP A 117 2.66 11.68 1.36
C ASP A 117 1.47 10.73 1.48
N LEU A 118 1.68 9.41 1.42
CA LEU A 118 0.62 8.43 1.68
C LEU A 118 0.14 8.50 3.14
N HIS A 119 1.03 8.72 4.11
CA HIS A 119 0.62 8.97 5.50
C HIS A 119 -0.23 10.25 5.64
N ARG A 120 0.08 11.32 4.91
CA ARG A 120 -0.74 12.54 4.89
C ARG A 120 -2.12 12.28 4.27
N VAL A 121 -2.18 11.50 3.19
CA VAL A 121 -3.45 11.06 2.59
C VAL A 121 -4.27 10.27 3.60
N ALA A 122 -3.65 9.29 4.28
CA ALA A 122 -4.30 8.51 5.34
C ALA A 122 -4.86 9.41 6.44
N GLY A 123 -4.10 10.41 6.88
CA GLY A 123 -4.54 11.40 7.87
C GLY A 123 -5.77 12.21 7.44
N VAL A 124 -5.82 12.68 6.18
CA VAL A 124 -7.00 13.40 5.64
C VAL A 124 -8.25 12.52 5.63
N LEU A 125 -8.09 11.23 5.37
CA LEU A 125 -9.17 10.26 5.25
C LEU A 125 -9.56 9.59 6.57
N GLY A 126 -8.72 9.71 7.60
CA GLY A 126 -8.89 8.99 8.87
C GLY A 126 -8.56 7.49 8.76
N ILE A 127 -7.70 7.10 7.82
CA ILE A 127 -7.22 5.72 7.70
C ILE A 127 -6.15 5.48 8.78
N ALA A 128 -6.28 4.40 9.55
CA ALA A 128 -5.29 4.03 10.54
C ALA A 128 -3.97 3.64 9.87
N THR A 129 -2.85 4.01 10.48
CA THR A 129 -1.51 3.67 10.01
C THR A 129 -0.86 2.69 10.99
N ASP A 130 -0.26 1.63 10.48
CA ASP A 130 0.61 0.76 11.28
C ASP A 130 1.97 1.44 11.39
N GLU A 131 2.23 2.05 12.55
CA GLU A 131 3.51 2.71 12.81
C GLU A 131 4.60 1.64 12.97
N ALA A 132 5.53 1.60 12.01
CA ALA A 132 6.77 0.88 12.14
C ALA A 132 7.64 1.57 13.22
N ARG A 133 7.40 1.23 14.49
CA ARG A 133 8.18 1.71 15.64
C ARG A 133 9.48 0.93 15.80
#